data_AF-A0A2V7PRP6-F1
#
_entry.id   AF-A0A2V7PRP6-F1
#
_cell.length_a   1.000
_cell.length_b   1.000
_cell.length_c   1.000
_cell.angle_alpha   90.00
_cell.angle_beta   90.00
_cell.angle_gamma   90.00
#
_symmetry.space_group_name_H-M   'P 1'
#
loop_
_entity.id
_entity.type
_entity.pdbx_description
1 polymer ?
#
loop_
_entity_poly.entity_id
_entity_poly.type
_entity_poly.pdbx_seq_one_letter_code
_entity_poly.pdbx_strand_id
1 'polypeptide(L)'
;MTITAPVEGATVGNNVNIAATVFDDFRVDKVRFLIDGTQLPDGVQFDPPFSINWNTQTVTDHAQHVIRVEATDNAGNIGFKQITVLVVRGTQ
;
A
#
# COMPACT_ATOMS: atom_id res chain seq x y z
N MET A 1 -9.49 3.72 8.49
CA MET A 1 -8.28 3.35 7.71
C MET A 1 -7.72 4.56 7.00
N THR A 2 -6.39 4.73 7.05
CA THR A 2 -5.62 5.76 6.34
C THR A 2 -4.27 5.20 5.89
N ILE A 3 -3.80 5.59 4.70
CA ILE A 3 -2.40 5.40 4.27
C ILE A 3 -1.60 6.61 4.80
N THR A 4 -0.63 6.36 5.67
CA THR A 4 0.17 7.41 6.32
C THR A 4 1.47 7.71 5.60
N ALA A 5 1.97 6.75 4.81
CA ALA A 5 3.11 6.95 3.92
C ALA A 5 3.00 5.99 2.72
N PRO A 6 3.40 6.42 1.50
CA PRO A 6 3.61 7.81 1.13
C PRO A 6 2.31 8.64 1.22
N VAL A 7 2.39 9.96 1.06
CA VAL A 7 1.20 10.82 0.95
C VAL A 7 0.68 10.87 -0.48
N GLU A 8 -0.58 11.24 -0.67
CA GLU A 8 -1.16 11.47 -2.00
C GLU A 8 -0.29 12.43 -2.83
N GLY A 9 -0.02 12.05 -4.08
CA GLY A 9 0.76 12.84 -5.02
C GLY A 9 2.27 12.84 -4.79
N ALA A 10 2.79 12.06 -3.83
CA ALA A 10 4.22 12.00 -3.57
C ALA A 10 5.00 11.46 -4.79
N THR A 11 6.18 12.05 -5.05
CA THR A 11 7.18 11.45 -5.93
C THR A 11 8.01 10.45 -5.13
N VAL A 12 8.06 9.20 -5.59
CA VAL A 12 8.73 8.09 -4.91
C VAL A 12 9.62 7.32 -5.89
N GLY A 13 10.56 6.53 -5.38
CA GLY A 13 11.45 5.76 -6.24
C GLY A 13 12.30 4.79 -5.44
N ASN A 14 12.97 3.89 -6.16
CA ASN A 14 13.75 2.79 -5.60
C ASN A 14 12.90 1.92 -4.65
N ASN A 15 12.98 2.21 -3.36
CA ASN A 15 12.38 1.42 -2.31
C ASN A 15 11.48 2.29 -1.44
N VAL A 16 10.18 1.99 -1.42
CA VAL A 16 9.15 2.84 -0.82
C VAL A 16 8.55 2.13 0.37
N ASN A 17 8.60 2.76 1.55
CA ASN A 17 7.86 2.25 2.70
C ASN A 17 6.40 2.72 2.62
N ILE A 18 5.49 1.76 2.49
CA ILE A 18 4.04 2.00 2.53
C ILE A 18 3.59 1.68 3.95
N ALA A 19 3.01 2.65 4.64
CA ALA A 19 2.48 2.49 5.99
C ALA A 19 1.01 2.89 6.04
N ALA A 20 0.23 2.15 6.83
CA ALA A 20 -1.19 2.42 7.00
C ALA A 20 -1.63 2.26 8.45
N THR A 21 -2.57 3.11 8.87
CA THR A 21 -3.33 2.92 10.09
C THR A 21 -4.67 2.29 9.74
N VAL A 22 -4.87 1.05 10.17
CA VAL A 22 -6.14 0.34 10.07
C VAL A 22 -6.69 0.21 11.49
N PHE A 23 -7.91 0.69 11.69
CA PHE A 23 -8.59 0.68 12.99
C PHE A 23 -9.95 0.03 12.78
N ASP A 24 -10.29 -0.93 13.63
CA ASP A 24 -11.62 -1.51 13.74
C ASP A 24 -11.83 -1.99 15.18
N ASP A 25 -13.05 -1.80 15.69
CA ASP A 25 -13.44 -2.02 17.09
C ASP A 25 -13.62 -3.53 17.43
N PHE A 26 -13.66 -4.43 16.43
CA PHE A 26 -13.95 -5.86 16.65
C PHE A 26 -12.82 -6.82 16.24
N ARG A 27 -12.29 -6.73 15.01
CA ARG A 27 -11.02 -7.35 14.55
C ARG A 27 -10.87 -7.19 13.04
N VAL A 28 -9.71 -6.73 12.59
CA VAL A 28 -9.27 -6.90 11.21
C VAL A 28 -8.76 -8.35 11.05
N ASP A 29 -9.22 -9.07 10.03
CA ASP A 29 -8.71 -10.41 9.70
C ASP A 29 -7.41 -10.32 8.91
N LYS A 30 -7.36 -9.48 7.87
CA LYS A 30 -6.14 -9.24 7.10
C LYS A 30 -6.13 -7.89 6.40
N VAL A 31 -4.93 -7.38 6.16
CA VAL A 31 -4.62 -6.21 5.35
C VAL A 31 -3.87 -6.65 4.10
N ARG A 32 -4.23 -6.11 2.93
CA ARG A 32 -3.55 -6.34 1.65
C ARG A 32 -3.00 -5.04 1.09
N PHE A 33 -1.76 -5.09 0.61
CA PHE A 33 -1.10 -4.00 -0.10
C PHE A 33 -0.99 -4.33 -1.59
N LEU A 34 -1.47 -3.42 -2.42
CA LEU A 34 -1.52 -3.57 -3.87
C LEU A 34 -0.94 -2.34 -4.57
N ILE A 35 -0.31 -2.57 -5.71
CA ILE A 35 0.18 -1.56 -6.65
C ILE A 35 -0.52 -1.80 -7.99
N ASP A 36 -1.24 -0.80 -8.50
CA ASP A 36 -2.03 -0.88 -9.74
C ASP A 36 -2.97 -2.09 -9.78
N GLY A 37 -3.55 -2.43 -8.63
CA GLY A 37 -4.43 -3.59 -8.47
C GLY A 37 -3.72 -4.94 -8.36
N THR A 38 -2.39 -4.97 -8.47
CA THR A 38 -1.58 -6.18 -8.26
C THR A 38 -1.08 -6.26 -6.82
N GLN A 39 -1.37 -7.35 -6.12
CA GLN A 39 -0.90 -7.56 -4.74
C GLN A 39 0.62 -7.72 -4.71
N LEU A 40 1.28 -7.12 -3.71
CA LEU A 40 2.71 -7.36 -3.46
C LEU A 40 2.95 -8.81 -2.98
N PRO A 41 4.11 -9.43 -3.27
CA PRO A 41 4.42 -10.82 -2.91
C PRO A 41 4.22 -11.15 -1.42
N ASP A 42 4.58 -10.22 -0.52
CA ASP A 42 4.38 -10.31 0.93
C ASP A 42 3.33 -9.29 1.42
N GLY A 43 2.42 -8.92 0.53
CA GLY A 43 1.43 -7.86 0.72
C GLY A 43 0.33 -8.17 1.71
N VAL A 44 0.28 -9.34 2.36
CA VAL A 44 -0.77 -9.73 3.30
C VAL A 44 -0.25 -9.67 4.73
N GLN A 45 -0.93 -8.94 5.60
CA GLN A 45 -0.57 -8.78 7.02
C GLN A 45 -1.79 -8.98 7.92
N PHE A 46 -1.60 -9.64 9.07
CA PHE A 46 -2.69 -10.00 9.97
C PHE A 46 -2.71 -9.14 11.25
N ASP A 47 -1.57 -8.52 11.60
CA ASP A 47 -1.40 -7.78 12.84
C ASP A 47 -0.66 -6.44 12.59
N PRO A 48 -0.97 -5.38 13.35
CA PRO A 48 -0.22 -4.13 13.29
C PRO A 48 1.20 -4.29 13.87
N PRO A 49 2.19 -3.47 13.45
CA PRO A 49 2.06 -2.31 12.56
C PRO A 49 1.92 -2.71 11.08
N PHE A 50 0.98 -2.09 10.37
CA PHE A 50 0.77 -2.34 8.95
C PHE A 50 1.72 -1.51 8.11
N SER A 51 2.83 -2.11 7.69
CA SER A 51 3.78 -1.48 6.79
C SER A 51 4.46 -2.50 5.89
N ILE A 52 4.67 -2.14 4.63
CA ILE A 52 5.39 -2.98 3.67
C ILE A 52 6.35 -2.14 2.84
N ASN A 53 7.45 -2.77 2.48
CA ASN A 53 8.41 -2.21 1.57
C ASN A 53 8.07 -2.59 0.12
N TRP A 54 7.92 -1.59 -0.73
CA TRP A 54 7.66 -1.75 -2.15
C TRP A 54 8.89 -1.39 -2.98
N ASN A 55 9.41 -2.39 -3.71
CA ASN A 55 10.42 -2.18 -4.74
C ASN A 55 9.77 -1.64 -6.02
N THR A 56 10.00 -0.36 -6.32
CA THR A 56 9.40 0.31 -7.49
C THR A 56 9.94 -0.20 -8.82
N GLN A 57 10.98 -1.04 -8.86
CA GLN A 57 11.49 -1.65 -10.10
C GLN A 57 10.46 -2.57 -10.79
N THR A 58 9.40 -2.96 -10.09
CA THR A 58 8.34 -3.84 -10.61
C THR A 58 7.28 -3.11 -11.43
N VAL A 59 7.30 -1.78 -11.51
CA VAL A 59 6.30 -0.98 -12.24
C VAL A 59 6.93 -0.14 -13.37
N THR A 60 6.18 0.76 -13.99
CA THR A 60 6.73 1.69 -14.99
C THR A 60 7.45 2.84 -14.28
N ASP A 61 8.53 3.36 -14.88
CA ASP A 61 9.22 4.55 -14.37
C ASP A 61 8.65 5.82 -15.01
N HIS A 62 8.81 6.97 -14.36
CA HIS A 62 8.25 8.25 -14.80
C HIS A 62 6.73 8.22 -15.05
N ALA A 63 5.99 7.45 -14.25
CA ALA A 63 4.55 7.24 -14.40
C ALA A 63 3.81 7.30 -13.06
N GLN A 64 2.51 7.57 -13.11
CA GLN A 64 1.64 7.51 -11.94
C GLN A 64 1.27 6.05 -11.63
N HIS A 65 1.30 5.72 -10.34
CA HIS A 65 0.93 4.41 -9.82
C HIS A 65 -0.04 4.56 -8.65
N VAL A 66 -0.99 3.63 -8.57
CA VAL A 66 -1.98 3.61 -7.50
C VAL A 66 -1.54 2.62 -6.42
N ILE A 67 -1.30 3.14 -5.22
CA ILE A 67 -1.12 2.31 -4.03
C ILE A 67 -2.49 2.10 -3.39
N ARG A 68 -2.89 0.86 -3.19
CA ARG A 68 -4.12 0.50 -2.47
C ARG A 68 -3.81 -0.34 -1.24
N VAL A 69 -4.46 0.00 -0.13
CA VAL A 69 -4.50 -0.80 1.09
C VAL A 69 -5.94 -1.25 1.31
N GLU A 70 -6.15 -2.56 1.37
CA GLU A 70 -7.45 -3.18 1.63
C GLU A 70 -7.42 -3.86 3.00
N ALA A 71 -8.47 -3.74 3.80
CA ALA A 71 -8.66 -4.51 5.02
C ALA A 71 -9.91 -5.36 4.87
N THR A 72 -9.81 -6.60 5.30
CA THR A 72 -10.91 -7.55 5.37
C THR A 72 -11.23 -7.80 6.84
N ASP A 73 -12.49 -7.67 7.22
CA ASP A 73 -12.97 -8.06 8.56
C ASP A 73 -13.29 -9.57 8.62
N ASN A 74 -13.62 -10.07 9.81
CA ASN A 74 -13.97 -11.48 10.02
C ASN A 74 -15.29 -11.92 9.34
N ALA A 75 -16.13 -10.98 8.94
CA ALA A 75 -17.36 -11.22 8.18
C ALA A 75 -17.10 -11.22 6.66
N GLY A 76 -15.86 -10.95 6.24
CA GLY A 76 -15.46 -10.89 4.84
C GLY A 76 -15.75 -9.55 4.17
N ASN A 77 -16.18 -8.52 4.91
CA ASN A 77 -16.35 -7.18 4.34
C ASN A 77 -14.98 -6.58 4.03
N ILE A 78 -14.88 -5.91 2.89
CA ILE A 78 -13.65 -5.29 2.42
C ILE A 78 -13.80 -3.77 2.42
N GLY A 79 -13.01 -3.09 3.24
CA GLY A 79 -12.80 -1.64 3.18
C GLY A 79 -11.42 -1.34 2.58
N PHE A 80 -11.29 -0.24 1.83
CA PHE A 80 -9.99 0.13 1.26
C PHE A 80 -9.73 1.64 1.28
N LYS A 81 -8.46 1.99 1.17
CA LYS A 81 -7.96 3.31 0.82
C LYS A 81 -6.95 3.19 -0.31
N GLN A 82 -6.86 4.23 -1.12
CA GLN A 82 -5.88 4.31 -2.18
C GLN A 82 -5.30 5.70 -2.26
N ILE A 83 -4.06 5.78 -2.72
CA ILE A 83 -3.39 7.02 -3.08
C ILE A 83 -2.70 6.88 -4.43
N THR A 84 -2.50 7.99 -5.13
CA THR A 84 -1.67 8.04 -6.35
C THR A 84 -0.29 8.59 -6.02
N VAL A 85 0.76 7.98 -6.57
CA VAL A 85 2.14 8.45 -6.47
C VAL A 85 2.77 8.56 -7.85
N LEU A 86 3.74 9.45 -8.02
CA LEU A 86 4.59 9.48 -9.21
C LEU A 86 5.86 8.67 -8.94
N VAL A 87 6.11 7.63 -9.73
CA VAL A 87 7.37 6.89 -9.64
C VAL A 87 8.42 7.57 -10.52
N VAL A 88 9.54 7.95 -9.91
CA VAL A 88 10.75 8.43 -10.60
C VAL A 88 11.95 7.76 -9.95
N ARG A 89 12.62 6.85 -10.66
CA ARG A 89 13.86 6.23 -10.22
C ARG A 89 15.01 7.19 -10.53
N GLY A 90 15.89 7.42 -9.57
CA GLY A 90 17.09 8.21 -9.81
C GLY A 90 17.95 7.56 -10.89
N THR A 91 18.64 8.36 -11.70
CA THR A 91 19.75 7.86 -12.51
C THR A 91 20.80 7.27 -11.56
N GLN A 92 21.13 5.98 -11.71
CA GLN A 92 22.33 5.42 -11.10
C GLN A 92 23.57 6.16 -11.59
#